data_AF-A0A535NTK8-F1
#
_entry.id   AF-A0A535NTK8-F1
#
_cell.length_a   1.000
_cell.length_b   1.000
_cell.length_c   1.000
_cell.angle_alpha   90.00
_cell.angle_beta   90.00
_cell.angle_gamma   90.00
#
_symmetry.space_group_name_H-M   'P 1'
#
loop_
_entity.id
_entity.type
_entity.pdbx_description
1 polymer ?
#
loop_
_entity_poly.entity_id
_entity_poly.type
_entity_poly.pdbx_seq_one_letter_code
_entity_poly.pdbx_strand_id
1 'polypeptide(L)'
;ATLDLYLTQSLAGLPVWDMLGASAESIAARAAAWQSRLRERGALAEVVAAESTVGGGSLPGERLATTALAITPRRGGAADLLRRLREHEPPVVGRIVEERVLLDPRTVLTDEDDVIVEAVIAALV
;
A
#
# COMPACT_ATOMS: atom_id res chain seq x y z
N ALA A 1 -8.80 -22.31 -16.02
CA ALA A 1 -8.50 -21.58 -14.76
C ALA A 1 -8.65 -20.07 -14.95
N THR A 2 -7.65 -19.29 -15.41
CA THR A 2 -7.82 -17.83 -15.63
C THR A 2 -8.67 -17.48 -16.85
N LEU A 3 -8.52 -18.24 -17.95
CA LEU A 3 -9.28 -18.03 -19.20
C LEU A 3 -10.79 -18.30 -19.03
N ASP A 4 -11.15 -19.31 -18.22
CA ASP A 4 -12.55 -19.63 -17.95
C ASP A 4 -13.25 -18.54 -17.14
N LEU A 5 -12.55 -17.88 -16.20
CA LEU A 5 -13.09 -16.75 -15.43
C LEU A 5 -13.40 -15.54 -16.33
N TYR A 6 -12.54 -15.28 -17.31
CA TYR A 6 -12.79 -14.27 -18.34
C TYR A 6 -13.99 -14.63 -19.24
N LEU A 7 -14.09 -15.89 -19.65
CA LEU A 7 -15.18 -16.37 -20.51
C LEU A 7 -16.55 -16.38 -19.80
N THR A 8 -16.55 -16.57 -18.47
CA THR A 8 -17.77 -16.64 -17.66
C THR A 8 -18.19 -15.30 -17.05
N GLN A 9 -17.44 -14.21 -17.29
CA GLN A 9 -17.62 -12.89 -16.67
C GLN A 9 -17.61 -12.90 -15.13
N SER A 10 -17.12 -13.97 -14.51
CA SER A 10 -16.90 -14.04 -13.07
C SER A 10 -15.53 -13.42 -12.77
N LEU A 11 -15.46 -12.09 -12.88
CA LEU A 11 -14.24 -11.31 -12.63
C LEU A 11 -14.01 -11.05 -11.13
N ALA A 12 -15.04 -11.24 -10.30
CA ALA A 12 -14.95 -11.17 -8.85
C ALA A 12 -14.08 -12.32 -8.31
N GLY A 13 -13.07 -12.00 -7.50
CA GLY A 13 -12.13 -12.97 -6.94
C GLY A 13 -10.81 -13.11 -7.69
N LEU A 14 -10.59 -12.30 -8.75
CA LEU A 14 -9.28 -12.10 -9.33
C LEU A 14 -8.61 -10.87 -8.68
N PRO A 15 -7.44 -11.02 -8.02
CA PRO A 15 -6.83 -9.96 -7.23
C PRO A 15 -6.66 -8.62 -7.96
N VAL A 16 -6.30 -8.66 -9.25
CA VAL A 16 -6.12 -7.44 -10.04
C VAL A 16 -7.43 -6.67 -10.24
N TRP A 17 -8.56 -7.35 -10.40
CA TRP A 17 -9.86 -6.71 -10.58
C TRP A 17 -10.38 -6.14 -9.25
N ASP A 18 -10.13 -6.84 -8.14
CA ASP A 18 -10.45 -6.32 -6.80
C ASP A 18 -9.62 -5.07 -6.48
N MET A 19 -8.32 -5.07 -6.82
CA MET A 19 -7.43 -3.91 -6.65
C MET A 19 -7.81 -2.71 -7.53
N LEU A 20 -8.17 -2.96 -8.79
CA LEU A 20 -8.59 -1.90 -9.72
C LEU A 20 -9.98 -1.36 -9.39
N GLY A 21 -10.89 -2.24 -8.97
CA GLY A 21 -12.28 -1.94 -8.61
C GLY A 21 -12.47 -1.40 -7.19
N ALA A 22 -11.43 -1.38 -6.35
CA ALA A 22 -11.50 -0.82 -5.01
C ALA A 22 -11.94 0.66 -5.04
N SER A 23 -12.99 0.98 -4.27
CA SER A 23 -13.52 2.33 -4.20
C SER A 23 -12.55 3.28 -3.48
N ALA A 24 -12.59 4.57 -3.84
CA ALA A 24 -11.77 5.58 -3.16
C ALA A 24 -12.07 5.64 -1.64
N GLU A 25 -13.33 5.41 -1.26
CA GLU A 25 -13.77 5.36 0.14
C GLU A 25 -13.16 4.18 0.89
N SER A 26 -13.15 2.96 0.30
CA SER A 26 -12.57 1.80 0.98
C SER A 26 -11.06 1.92 1.13
N ILE A 27 -10.37 2.47 0.12
CA ILE A 27 -8.93 2.75 0.17
C ILE A 27 -8.63 3.77 1.27
N ALA A 28 -9.39 4.87 1.33
CA ALA A 28 -9.20 5.91 2.35
C ALA A 28 -9.47 5.39 3.76
N ALA A 29 -10.51 4.57 3.94
CA ALA A 29 -10.83 3.93 5.22
C ALA A 29 -9.69 3.00 5.69
N ARG A 30 -9.13 2.18 4.79
CA ARG A 30 -7.98 1.30 5.10
C ARG A 30 -6.73 2.11 5.46
N ALA A 31 -6.41 3.15 4.69
CA ALA A 31 -5.28 4.04 5.00
C ALA A 31 -5.43 4.70 6.39
N ALA A 32 -6.65 5.14 6.74
CA ALA A 32 -6.95 5.73 8.04
C ALA A 32 -6.86 4.71 9.20
N ALA A 33 -7.28 3.46 8.95
CA ALA A 33 -7.14 2.37 9.92
C ALA A 33 -5.66 2.06 10.21
N TRP A 34 -4.83 1.94 9.16
CA TRP A 34 -3.38 1.77 9.32
C TRP A 34 -2.76 2.94 10.07
N GLN A 35 -3.11 4.18 9.68
CA GLN A 35 -2.61 5.39 10.35
C GLN A 35 -2.90 5.37 11.85
N SER A 36 -4.13 5.05 12.24
CA SER A 36 -4.54 5.04 13.65
C SER A 36 -3.70 4.07 14.46
N ARG A 37 -3.56 2.83 13.99
CA ARG A 37 -2.76 1.78 14.65
C ARG A 37 -1.28 2.15 14.76
N LEU A 38 -0.72 2.79 13.72
CA LEU A 38 0.68 3.21 13.72
C LEU A 38 0.92 4.41 14.65
N ARG A 39 -0.02 5.36 14.70
CA ARG A 39 0.06 6.52 15.62
C ARG A 39 -0.04 6.10 17.08
N GLU A 40 -0.85 5.09 17.41
CA GLU A 40 -0.90 4.49 18.75
C GLU A 40 0.46 3.93 19.20
N ARG A 41 1.29 3.47 18.25
CA ARG A 41 2.66 3.02 18.49
C ARG A 41 3.71 4.14 18.37
N GLY A 42 3.28 5.39 18.22
CA GLY A 42 4.16 6.57 18.15
C GLY A 42 4.79 6.83 16.79
N ALA A 43 4.32 6.19 15.72
CA ALA A 43 4.78 6.48 14.36
C ALA A 43 4.32 7.87 13.88
N LEU A 44 5.15 8.53 13.08
CA LEU A 44 4.75 9.73 12.35
C LEU A 44 4.11 9.30 11.03
N ALA A 45 2.80 9.08 11.05
CA ALA A 45 2.03 8.60 9.90
C ALA A 45 0.92 9.58 9.50
N GLU A 46 0.76 9.79 8.19
CA GLU A 46 -0.20 10.71 7.58
C GLU A 46 -0.94 10.02 6.44
N VAL A 47 -2.22 10.35 6.26
CA VAL A 47 -3.00 9.90 5.11
C VAL A 47 -2.94 11.00 4.07
N VAL A 48 -2.49 10.69 2.86
CA VAL A 48 -2.23 11.67 1.81
C VAL A 48 -2.90 11.25 0.51
N ALA A 49 -3.37 12.25 -0.25
CA ALA A 49 -3.76 12.03 -1.65
C ALA A 49 -2.50 11.67 -2.46
N ALA A 50 -2.62 10.69 -3.34
CA ALA A 50 -1.53 10.27 -4.20
C ALA A 50 -2.06 9.70 -5.52
N GLU A 51 -1.14 9.29 -6.40
CA GLU A 51 -1.44 8.58 -7.63
C GLU A 51 -0.79 7.18 -7.62
N SER A 52 -1.55 6.15 -7.96
CA SER A 52 -1.04 4.80 -8.24
C SER A 52 -0.79 4.66 -9.75
N THR A 53 0.35 4.12 -10.15
CA THR A 53 0.61 3.79 -11.56
C THR A 53 0.07 2.40 -11.86
N VAL A 54 -0.72 2.27 -12.93
CA VAL A 54 -1.23 0.97 -13.40
C VAL A 54 -0.26 0.37 -14.42
N GLY A 55 0.14 -0.87 -14.19
CA GLY A 55 1.12 -1.57 -15.03
C GLY A 55 2.56 -1.21 -14.68
N GLY A 56 3.42 -2.22 -14.57
CA GLY A 56 4.85 -2.07 -14.20
C GLY A 56 5.72 -1.48 -15.31
N GLY A 57 5.25 -0.46 -16.03
CA GLY A 57 5.94 0.19 -17.16
C GLY A 57 5.44 -0.21 -18.55
N SER A 58 4.53 -1.19 -18.65
CA SER A 58 3.92 -1.63 -19.92
C SER A 58 2.71 -0.80 -20.37
N LEU A 59 2.10 -0.05 -19.44
CA LEU A 59 0.99 0.88 -19.69
C LEU A 59 1.44 2.30 -19.32
N PRO A 60 2.27 2.96 -20.15
CA PRO A 60 2.72 4.31 -19.87
C PRO A 60 1.55 5.29 -19.92
N GLY A 61 1.18 5.84 -18.75
CA GLY A 61 0.30 7.00 -18.65
C GLY A 61 -0.96 6.83 -17.82
N GLU A 62 -1.36 5.61 -17.45
CA GLU A 62 -2.54 5.41 -16.60
C GLU A 62 -2.19 5.57 -15.11
N ARG A 63 -2.66 6.67 -14.53
CA ARG A 63 -2.58 6.96 -13.11
C ARG A 63 -3.97 6.93 -12.50
N LEU A 64 -4.11 6.24 -11.38
CA LEU A 64 -5.35 6.19 -10.62
C LEU A 64 -5.17 7.01 -9.35
N ALA A 65 -6.09 7.94 -9.10
CA ALA A 65 -6.13 8.64 -7.83
C ALA A 65 -6.28 7.62 -6.69
N THR A 66 -5.49 7.80 -5.63
CA THR A 66 -5.50 6.93 -4.46
C THR A 66 -5.31 7.74 -3.19
N THR A 67 -5.54 7.09 -2.06
CA THR A 67 -5.23 7.62 -0.74
C THR A 67 -4.20 6.69 -0.10
N ALA A 68 -3.00 7.22 0.11
CA ALA A 68 -1.85 6.45 0.59
C ALA A 68 -1.54 6.79 2.05
N LEU A 69 -0.88 5.87 2.72
CA LEU A 69 -0.24 6.11 4.01
C LEU A 69 1.19 6.61 3.78
N ALA A 70 1.49 7.81 4.22
CA ALA A 70 2.85 8.37 4.26
C ALA A 70 3.44 8.22 5.66
N ILE A 71 4.64 7.64 5.74
CA ILE A 71 5.37 7.41 6.99
C ILE A 71 6.65 8.26 6.97
N THR A 72 6.78 9.12 7.97
CA THR A 72 7.97 9.94 8.18
C THR A 72 8.95 9.21 9.10
N PRO A 73 10.15 8.86 8.60
CA PRO A 73 11.15 8.15 9.39
C PRO A 73 11.71 9.05 10.49
N ARG A 74 11.81 8.54 11.72
CA ARG A 74 12.46 9.27 12.83
C ARG A 74 13.99 9.17 12.79
N ARG A 75 14.53 8.12 12.17
CA ARG A 75 15.97 7.80 12.07
C ARG A 75 16.27 7.17 10.71
N GLY A 76 17.47 7.40 10.19
CA GLY A 76 17.97 6.76 8.96
C GLY A 76 17.40 7.29 7.64
N GLY A 77 16.39 8.16 7.67
CA GLY A 77 15.74 8.70 6.45
C GLY A 77 14.85 7.67 5.75
N ALA A 78 14.22 8.08 4.65
CA ALA A 78 13.19 7.24 4.01
C ALA A 78 13.78 6.00 3.33
N ALA A 79 14.99 6.13 2.79
CA ALA A 79 15.69 5.03 2.14
C ALA A 79 16.00 3.89 3.11
N ASP A 80 16.44 4.21 4.33
CA ASP A 80 16.73 3.19 5.34
C ASP A 80 15.47 2.53 5.90
N LEU A 81 14.40 3.31 6.12
CA LEU A 81 13.10 2.74 6.50
C LEU A 81 12.59 1.78 5.41
N LEU A 82 12.64 2.19 4.14
CA LEU A 82 12.21 1.35 3.03
C LEU A 82 13.10 0.10 2.87
N ARG A 83 14.41 0.22 3.15
CA ARG A 83 15.32 -0.94 3.18
C ARG A 83 14.91 -1.94 4.26
N ARG A 84 14.67 -1.49 5.49
CA ARG A 84 14.19 -2.36 6.59
C ARG A 84 12.87 -3.03 6.27
N LEU A 85 11.94 -2.32 5.62
CA LEU A 85 10.67 -2.90 5.17
C LEU A 85 10.87 -4.01 4.12
N ARG A 86 11.82 -3.85 3.20
CA ARG A 86 12.16 -4.87 2.20
C ARG A 86 12.87 -6.09 2.80
N GLU A 87 13.53 -5.92 3.94
CA GLU A 87 14.21 -6.98 4.69
C GLU A 87 13.30 -7.68 5.72
N HIS A 88 12.07 -7.18 5.90
CA HIS A 88 11.07 -7.82 6.75
C HIS A 88 10.56 -9.13 6.10
N GLU A 89 10.00 -10.03 6.92
CA GLU A 89 9.37 -11.26 6.46
C GLU A 89 7.89 -11.27 6.89
N PRO A 90 6.93 -11.10 5.95
CA PRO A 90 7.13 -10.93 4.51
C PRO A 90 7.62 -9.52 4.12
N PRO A 91 8.28 -9.35 2.96
CA PRO A 91 8.84 -8.07 2.55
C PRO A 91 7.74 -7.08 2.15
N VAL A 92 7.85 -5.84 2.64
CA VAL A 92 6.94 -4.75 2.29
C VAL A 92 7.63 -3.77 1.33
N VAL A 93 7.00 -3.56 0.18
CA VAL A 93 7.49 -2.64 -0.86
C VAL A 93 6.62 -1.40 -0.90
N GLY A 94 7.26 -0.25 -0.73
CA GLY A 94 6.67 1.07 -0.90
C GLY A 94 7.48 1.93 -1.86
N ARG A 95 7.09 3.21 -1.94
CA ARG A 95 7.80 4.23 -2.73
C ARG A 95 8.23 5.40 -1.84
N ILE A 96 9.33 6.05 -2.19
CA ILE A 96 9.78 7.26 -1.50
C ILE A 96 9.25 8.49 -2.22
N VAL A 97 8.61 9.39 -1.48
CA VAL A 97 8.19 10.71 -1.96
C VAL A 97 8.52 11.74 -0.89
N GLU A 98 9.31 12.75 -1.22
CA GLU A 98 9.69 13.84 -0.30
C GLU A 98 10.19 13.35 1.07
N GLU A 99 11.17 12.45 1.09
CA GLU A 99 11.71 11.83 2.33
C GLU A 99 10.66 11.12 3.22
N ARG A 100 9.56 10.64 2.63
CA ARG A 100 8.57 9.79 3.28
C ARG A 100 8.39 8.49 2.53
N VAL A 101 8.07 7.41 3.24
CA VAL A 101 7.70 6.13 2.64
C VAL A 101 6.19 6.08 2.48
N LEU A 102 5.73 5.90 1.24
CA LEU A 102 4.32 5.76 0.90
C LEU A 102 3.96 4.29 0.68
N LEU A 103 2.90 3.86 1.35
CA LEU A 103 2.25 2.57 1.18
C LEU A 103 0.81 2.79 0.70
N ASP A 104 0.40 2.04 -0.31
CA ASP A 104 -0.87 2.24 -1.02
C ASP A 104 -1.79 1.04 -0.77
N PRO A 105 -2.90 1.18 -0.02
CA PRO A 105 -3.80 0.07 0.27
C PRO A 105 -4.39 -0.58 -0.98
N ARG A 106 -4.45 0.16 -2.10
CA ARG A 106 -4.93 -0.36 -3.39
C ARG A 106 -4.18 -1.62 -3.84
N THR A 107 -2.90 -1.76 -3.49
CA THR A 107 -2.03 -2.86 -3.92
C THR A 107 -1.80 -3.91 -2.83
N VAL A 108 -2.55 -3.85 -1.73
CA VAL A 108 -2.44 -4.77 -0.60
C VAL A 108 -3.75 -5.53 -0.47
N LEU A 109 -3.69 -6.86 -0.34
CA LEU A 109 -4.90 -7.66 -0.14
C LEU A 109 -5.56 -7.30 1.19
N THR A 110 -6.88 -7.44 1.29
CA THR A 110 -7.62 -6.96 2.47
C THR A 110 -7.24 -7.73 3.75
N ASP A 111 -6.81 -8.98 3.62
CA ASP A 111 -6.32 -9.84 4.71
C ASP A 111 -4.85 -9.59 5.10
N GLU A 112 -4.12 -8.77 4.33
CA GLU A 112 -2.71 -8.42 4.59
C GLU A 112 -2.54 -7.11 5.38
N ASP A 113 -3.64 -6.45 5.78
CA ASP A 113 -3.58 -5.18 6.52
C ASP A 113 -2.79 -5.28 7.82
N ASP A 114 -2.92 -6.39 8.54
CA ASP A 114 -2.17 -6.65 9.77
C ASP A 114 -0.66 -6.81 9.51
N VAL A 115 -0.32 -7.49 8.41
CA VAL A 115 1.07 -7.70 7.98
C VAL A 115 1.75 -6.35 7.71
N ILE A 116 1.06 -5.44 7.02
CA ILE A 116 1.59 -4.09 6.74
C ILE A 116 1.86 -3.33 8.03
N VAL A 117 0.90 -3.31 8.96
CA VAL A 117 1.04 -2.55 10.20
C VAL A 117 2.19 -3.09 11.05
N GLU A 118 2.27 -4.40 11.24
CA GLU A 118 3.34 -5.02 12.04
C GLU A 118 4.73 -4.84 11.39
N ALA A 119 4.83 -4.96 10.06
CA ALA A 119 6.08 -4.71 9.34
C ALA A 119 6.57 -3.27 9.52
N VAL A 120 5.67 -2.28 9.45
CA VAL A 120 6.01 -0.87 9.69
C VAL A 120 6.44 -0.65 11.12
N ILE A 121 5.74 -1.22 12.10
CA ILE A 121 6.12 -1.09 13.52
C ILE A 121 7.52 -1.67 13.75
N ALA A 122 7.80 -2.86 13.23
CA ALA A 122 9.10 -3.51 13.36
C ALA A 122 10.22 -2.69 12.68
N ALA A 123 9.94 -2.10 11.51
CA ALA A 123 10.91 -1.31 10.76
C ALA A 123 11.14 0.10 11.33
N LEU A 124 10.33 0.58 12.28
CA LEU A 124 10.49 1.89 12.92
C LEU A 124 11.44 1.88 14.14
N VAL A 125 11.78 0.70 14.65
CA VAL A 125 12.74 0.49 15.76
C VAL A 125 14.17 0.63 15.27
#